data_AF-I8WFM1-F1
#
_entry.id   AF-I8WFM1-F1
#
_cell.length_a   1.000
_cell.length_b   1.000
_cell.length_c   1.000
_cell.angle_alpha   90.00
_cell.angle_beta   90.00
_cell.angle_gamma   90.00
#
_symmetry.space_group_name_H-M   'P 1'
#
loop_
_entity.id
_entity.type
_entity.pdbx_description
1 polymer ?
#
loop_
_entity_poly.entity_id
_entity_poly.type
_entity_poly.pdbx_seq_one_letter_code
_entity_poly.pdbx_strand_id
1 'polypeptide(L)'
;MLKKFLVLSAVCLALTAQAANEETLVEDSLVSQQTSISETMLRSLEPTYLRNVTLSSGWKDNWFIGIGGGASAFAGTPLGCEDLFGRIKPTLHLQVGKWFTPAIGTRVSFRGFELKNSELQDTHFKLMHADLLVNVASYFNKARDEPRWDIVPYAGLGLIHNEGNGNCPFAFSYGVMGRYRLSHRLHLTMEVNGTTTFKDFDGCGASREFGDNLVSLTAGLSVTLGKSGWKKVVDAKPYIQQNDWLLGYSLSMANKNRLLDARHKSDSRALAEMRKILEIEGLLKKYGDKLESLSSDEGTSQAVSLYPKNDYSGLNSLMERLRKGKWNMNTGKDGFPGDSLSESTRQSMMAMMLAGDSAHTSPSDEQAWNAYLLDMSNNRSCIGAPVYFFFKIDTHQLSDHRQLINLDEIARVAKKYDLRIRVTGAADSATGSKERNSELSRNRARYICEQLVARGLNEKYIAKVSMGGVSELSPNDGNRFTRIELFFEPK
;
A
#
# COMPACT_ATOMS: atom_id res chain seq x y z
N MET A 1 0.38 -46.75 -14.02
CA MET A 1 0.12 -45.52 -14.80
C MET A 1 -0.26 -44.31 -13.94
N LEU A 2 -0.91 -44.48 -12.78
CA LEU A 2 -1.27 -43.39 -11.85
C LEU A 2 -0.07 -42.53 -11.35
N LYS A 3 1.10 -43.15 -11.12
CA LYS A 3 2.28 -42.43 -10.61
C LYS A 3 2.94 -41.48 -11.64
N LYS A 4 2.69 -41.66 -12.96
CA LYS A 4 3.24 -40.79 -14.02
C LYS A 4 2.38 -39.54 -14.26
N PHE A 5 1.07 -39.64 -14.04
CA PHE A 5 0.16 -38.48 -14.07
C PHE A 5 0.41 -37.49 -12.92
N LEU A 6 0.82 -37.98 -11.75
CA LEU A 6 1.19 -37.14 -10.59
C LEU A 6 2.44 -36.27 -10.84
N VAL A 7 3.38 -36.75 -11.65
CA VAL A 7 4.61 -35.98 -11.97
C VAL A 7 4.31 -34.89 -12.99
N LEU A 8 3.43 -35.14 -13.97
CA LEU A 8 3.03 -34.13 -14.95
C LEU A 8 2.17 -33.02 -14.31
N SER A 9 1.32 -33.34 -13.34
CA SER A 9 0.61 -32.31 -12.55
C SER A 9 1.55 -31.51 -11.65
N ALA A 10 2.61 -32.12 -11.11
CA ALA A 10 3.60 -31.42 -10.28
C ALA A 10 4.43 -30.41 -11.08
N VAL A 11 4.77 -30.72 -12.35
CA VAL A 11 5.46 -29.77 -13.26
C VAL A 11 4.54 -28.63 -13.68
N CYS A 12 3.24 -28.89 -13.92
CA CYS A 12 2.26 -27.82 -14.15
C CYS A 12 2.06 -26.94 -12.91
N LEU A 13 2.12 -27.49 -11.69
CA LEU A 13 2.06 -26.72 -10.44
C LEU A 13 3.32 -25.88 -10.19
N ALA A 14 4.51 -26.36 -10.58
CA ALA A 14 5.75 -25.60 -10.45
C ALA A 14 5.76 -24.35 -11.35
N LEU A 15 5.17 -24.43 -12.55
CA LEU A 15 4.99 -23.27 -13.44
C LEU A 15 3.97 -22.25 -12.89
N THR A 16 3.02 -22.67 -12.06
CA THR A 16 2.12 -21.73 -11.34
C THR A 16 2.76 -21.08 -10.11
N ALA A 17 3.81 -21.69 -9.55
CA ALA A 17 4.50 -21.16 -8.37
C ALA A 17 5.46 -20.01 -8.70
N GLN A 18 6.05 -19.98 -9.90
CA GLN A 18 6.98 -18.90 -10.31
C GLN A 18 6.30 -17.66 -10.92
N ALA A 19 4.98 -17.68 -11.13
CA ALA A 19 4.21 -16.50 -11.56
C ALA A 19 3.62 -15.70 -10.39
N ALA A 20 3.78 -16.18 -9.15
CA ALA A 20 3.51 -15.43 -7.93
C ALA A 20 4.80 -14.74 -7.46
N ASN A 21 5.39 -13.89 -8.30
CA ASN A 21 6.16 -12.78 -7.76
C ASN A 21 5.14 -11.80 -7.19
N GLU A 22 4.63 -12.12 -5.99
CA GLU A 22 4.26 -11.07 -5.06
C GLU A 22 5.51 -10.21 -4.91
N GLU A 23 5.46 -8.98 -5.42
CA GLU A 23 6.33 -7.94 -4.91
C GLU A 23 6.20 -8.01 -3.39
N THR A 24 7.26 -8.44 -2.71
CA THR A 24 7.38 -8.26 -1.27
C THR A 24 7.52 -6.77 -1.05
N LEU A 25 6.39 -6.06 -1.12
CA LEU A 25 6.18 -4.82 -0.40
C LEU A 25 6.49 -5.20 1.05
N VAL A 26 7.61 -4.70 1.53
CA VAL A 26 7.92 -4.68 2.95
C VAL A 26 6.83 -3.79 3.58
N GLU A 27 5.70 -4.40 3.95
CA GLU A 27 4.66 -3.79 4.77
C GLU A 27 5.17 -3.69 6.21
N ASP A 28 6.12 -2.78 6.43
CA ASP A 28 6.48 -2.33 7.77
C ASP A 28 5.57 -1.15 8.13
N SER A 29 4.32 -1.47 8.51
CA SER A 29 3.44 -0.69 9.42
C SER A 29 2.01 -1.22 9.33
N LEU A 30 1.61 -2.07 10.28
CA LEU A 30 0.21 -2.43 10.50
C LEU A 30 -0.59 -1.21 11.00
N VAL A 31 -0.95 -0.29 10.11
CA VAL A 31 -2.04 0.65 10.35
C VAL A 31 -3.33 -0.09 10.02
N SER A 32 -3.97 -0.69 11.03
CA SER A 32 -5.35 -1.14 10.92
C SER A 32 -6.26 0.09 10.85
N GLN A 33 -6.37 0.70 9.67
CA GLN A 33 -7.35 1.73 9.43
C GLN A 33 -8.70 1.01 9.31
N GLN A 34 -9.46 1.00 10.40
CA GLN A 34 -10.81 0.44 10.40
C GLN A 34 -11.70 1.37 9.57
N THR A 35 -11.70 1.16 8.26
CA THR A 35 -12.52 1.92 7.33
C THR A 35 -13.96 1.76 7.77
N SER A 36 -14.58 2.87 8.17
CA SER A 36 -15.99 2.84 8.55
C SER A 36 -16.81 2.37 7.34
N ILE A 37 -17.85 1.55 7.57
CA ILE A 37 -18.74 1.08 6.48
C ILE A 37 -19.23 2.27 5.65
N SER A 38 -19.46 3.42 6.29
CA SER A 38 -19.84 4.68 5.66
C SER A 38 -18.82 5.17 4.63
N GLU A 39 -17.52 5.15 4.91
CA GLU A 39 -16.48 5.55 3.96
C GLU A 39 -16.40 4.61 2.76
N THR A 40 -16.60 3.31 2.97
CA THR A 40 -16.61 2.35 1.86
C THR A 40 -17.81 2.54 0.94
N MET A 41 -18.98 2.85 1.49
CA MET A 41 -20.21 3.08 0.72
C MET A 41 -20.24 4.43 0.00
N LEU A 42 -19.40 5.40 0.37
CA LEU A 42 -19.26 6.69 -0.32
C LEU A 42 -18.26 6.64 -1.49
N ARG A 43 -17.43 5.59 -1.60
CA ARG A 43 -16.49 5.43 -2.70
C ARG A 43 -17.19 4.91 -3.95
N SER A 44 -16.70 5.30 -5.13
CA SER A 44 -17.17 4.74 -6.39
C SER A 44 -16.93 3.23 -6.43
N LEU A 45 -17.97 2.44 -6.71
CA LEU A 45 -17.82 1.00 -6.90
C LEU A 45 -17.12 0.67 -8.21
N GLU A 46 -16.15 -0.23 -8.13
CA GLU A 46 -15.56 -0.85 -9.31
C GLU A 46 -16.53 -1.90 -9.89
N PRO A 47 -16.58 -2.06 -11.23
CA PRO A 47 -17.45 -3.02 -11.89
C PRO A 47 -17.20 -4.45 -11.41
N THR A 48 -18.21 -4.97 -10.71
CA THR A 48 -18.28 -6.38 -10.31
C THR A 48 -19.02 -7.16 -11.38
N TYR A 49 -18.57 -8.38 -11.68
CA TYR A 49 -19.15 -9.22 -12.73
C TYR A 49 -19.67 -10.54 -12.14
N LEU A 50 -20.76 -11.04 -12.71
CA LEU A 50 -21.30 -12.36 -12.35
C LEU A 50 -20.31 -13.46 -12.73
N ARG A 51 -20.11 -14.43 -11.83
CA ARG A 51 -19.30 -15.62 -12.08
C ARG A 51 -20.07 -16.60 -12.95
N ASN A 52 -19.37 -17.27 -13.86
CA ASN A 52 -19.90 -18.35 -14.72
C ASN A 52 -21.00 -17.95 -15.72
N VAL A 53 -21.24 -16.65 -15.92
CA VAL A 53 -22.14 -16.15 -16.96
C VAL A 53 -21.32 -15.41 -18.00
N THR A 54 -20.91 -16.14 -19.04
CA THR A 54 -20.17 -15.57 -20.18
C THR A 54 -21.03 -15.68 -21.42
N LEU A 55 -21.21 -14.55 -22.11
CA LEU A 55 -21.90 -14.56 -23.39
C LEU A 55 -21.06 -15.31 -24.43
N SER A 56 -21.73 -16.15 -25.23
CA SER A 56 -21.09 -16.83 -26.36
C SER A 56 -20.47 -15.82 -27.31
N SER A 57 -19.30 -16.15 -27.84
CA SER A 57 -18.61 -15.35 -28.86
C SER A 57 -19.50 -15.20 -30.10
N GLY A 58 -19.55 -14.00 -30.67
CA GLY A 58 -20.18 -13.76 -31.96
C GLY A 58 -19.47 -14.49 -33.10
N TRP A 59 -20.11 -14.66 -34.25
CA TRP A 59 -19.53 -15.37 -35.40
C TRP A 59 -18.19 -14.79 -35.88
N LYS A 60 -18.01 -13.47 -35.76
CA LYS A 60 -16.79 -12.75 -36.21
C LYS A 60 -15.71 -12.60 -35.13
N ASP A 61 -15.99 -13.00 -33.89
CA ASP A 61 -15.13 -12.69 -32.74
C ASP A 61 -14.32 -13.90 -32.27
N ASN A 62 -13.17 -13.62 -31.62
CA ASN A 62 -12.28 -14.61 -31.01
C ASN A 62 -11.78 -15.73 -31.96
N TRP A 63 -11.54 -15.39 -33.22
CA TRP A 63 -10.78 -16.25 -34.12
C TRP A 63 -9.29 -16.12 -33.80
N PHE A 64 -8.51 -17.18 -33.94
CA PHE A 64 -7.07 -17.11 -33.79
C PHE A 64 -6.39 -17.89 -34.91
N ILE A 65 -5.26 -17.34 -35.35
CA ILE A 65 -4.35 -17.98 -36.30
C ILE A 65 -3.01 -18.09 -35.59
N GLY A 66 -2.31 -19.20 -35.75
CA GLY A 66 -1.00 -19.39 -35.17
C GLY A 66 -0.08 -20.16 -36.09
N ILE A 67 1.21 -19.88 -35.94
CA ILE A 67 2.29 -20.57 -36.62
C ILE A 67 3.37 -20.86 -35.60
N GLY A 68 4.02 -22.01 -35.73
CA GLY A 68 5.20 -22.28 -34.95
C GLY A 68 5.97 -23.49 -35.45
N GLY A 69 7.05 -23.77 -34.76
CA GLY A 69 7.97 -24.84 -35.09
C GLY A 69 8.49 -25.51 -33.84
N GLY A 70 9.10 -26.66 -34.02
CA GLY A 70 9.70 -27.39 -32.93
C GLY A 70 10.28 -28.71 -33.39
N ALA A 71 10.25 -29.68 -32.50
CA ALA A 71 10.85 -30.98 -32.72
C ALA A 71 9.81 -32.09 -32.50
N SER A 72 9.83 -33.09 -33.37
CA SER A 72 9.02 -34.29 -33.26
C SER A 72 9.90 -35.53 -33.23
N ALA A 73 9.55 -36.50 -32.40
CA ALA A 73 10.23 -37.79 -32.29
C ALA A 73 9.23 -38.93 -32.52
N PHE A 74 9.58 -39.84 -33.42
CA PHE A 74 8.77 -41.00 -33.75
C PHE A 74 9.11 -42.19 -32.84
N ALA A 75 8.08 -42.78 -32.26
CA ALA A 75 8.13 -43.98 -31.42
C ALA A 75 7.18 -45.04 -32.02
N GLY A 76 7.65 -45.71 -33.06
CA GLY A 76 6.96 -46.83 -33.71
C GLY A 76 7.18 -48.17 -33.02
N THR A 77 6.39 -49.19 -33.40
CA THR A 77 6.59 -50.57 -32.95
C THR A 77 6.81 -51.50 -34.15
N PRO A 78 8.01 -52.05 -34.38
CA PRO A 78 9.15 -52.15 -33.45
C PRO A 78 10.01 -50.89 -33.36
N LEU A 79 10.49 -50.60 -32.14
CA LEU A 79 11.24 -49.38 -31.81
C LEU A 79 12.61 -49.26 -32.50
N GLY A 80 13.14 -50.28 -33.21
CA GLY A 80 14.50 -50.26 -33.77
C GLY A 80 15.62 -50.09 -32.71
N CYS A 81 16.88 -50.01 -33.13
CA CYS A 81 18.06 -49.95 -32.23
C CYS A 81 18.53 -48.53 -31.84
N GLU A 82 17.80 -47.47 -32.21
CA GLU A 82 18.20 -46.08 -31.95
C GLU A 82 17.27 -45.41 -30.92
N ASP A 83 17.85 -44.63 -30.01
CA ASP A 83 17.12 -43.93 -28.96
C ASP A 83 16.23 -42.80 -29.51
N LEU A 84 15.16 -42.47 -28.77
CA LEU A 84 14.20 -41.39 -29.07
C LEU A 84 14.85 -40.05 -29.48
N PHE A 85 16.01 -39.72 -28.89
CA PHE A 85 16.73 -38.48 -29.17
C PHE A 85 17.43 -38.47 -30.54
N GLY A 86 17.82 -39.62 -31.08
CA GLY A 86 18.40 -39.76 -32.42
C GLY A 86 17.37 -39.59 -33.56
N ARG A 87 16.08 -39.60 -33.19
CA ARG A 87 14.92 -39.50 -34.10
C ARG A 87 14.24 -38.14 -34.08
N ILE A 88 14.83 -37.17 -33.39
CA ILE A 88 14.30 -35.82 -33.34
C ILE A 88 14.46 -35.18 -34.73
N LYS A 89 13.34 -34.76 -35.29
CA LYS A 89 13.30 -33.99 -36.54
C LYS A 89 12.55 -32.68 -36.36
N PRO A 90 12.93 -31.64 -37.11
CA PRO A 90 12.21 -30.37 -37.07
C PRO A 90 10.78 -30.58 -37.61
N THR A 91 9.82 -29.89 -37.00
CA THR A 91 8.42 -29.91 -37.42
C THR A 91 7.85 -28.49 -37.44
N LEU A 92 7.00 -28.20 -38.41
CA LEU A 92 6.25 -26.94 -38.50
C LEU A 92 4.77 -27.21 -38.27
N HIS A 93 4.09 -26.28 -37.61
CA HIS A 93 2.65 -26.32 -37.41
C HIS A 93 1.99 -24.98 -37.75
N LEU A 94 0.85 -25.07 -38.41
CA LEU A 94 -0.05 -23.97 -38.70
C LEU A 94 -1.40 -24.30 -38.09
N GLN A 95 -1.99 -23.36 -37.37
CA GLN A 95 -3.26 -23.58 -36.69
C GLN A 95 -4.22 -22.43 -36.93
N VAL A 96 -5.50 -22.77 -37.07
CA VAL A 96 -6.60 -21.81 -37.13
C VAL A 96 -7.71 -22.32 -36.22
N GLY A 97 -8.23 -21.46 -35.36
CA GLY A 97 -9.30 -21.87 -34.46
C GLY A 97 -10.18 -20.72 -34.01
N LYS A 98 -11.18 -21.09 -33.23
CA LYS A 98 -12.16 -20.16 -32.68
C LYS A 98 -12.49 -20.53 -31.24
N TRP A 99 -12.55 -19.52 -30.38
CA TRP A 99 -13.09 -19.66 -29.04
C TRP A 99 -14.59 -19.32 -29.04
N PHE A 100 -15.42 -20.24 -28.55
CA PHE A 100 -16.86 -20.03 -28.41
C PHE A 100 -17.21 -19.45 -27.03
N THR A 101 -16.48 -19.90 -26.00
CA THR A 101 -16.54 -19.39 -24.63
C THR A 101 -15.11 -19.20 -24.10
N PRO A 102 -14.90 -18.50 -22.97
CA PRO A 102 -13.56 -18.39 -22.38
C PRO A 102 -12.93 -19.74 -22.05
N ALA A 103 -13.76 -20.77 -21.86
CA ALA A 103 -13.37 -22.12 -21.50
C ALA A 103 -13.30 -23.08 -22.70
N ILE A 104 -14.10 -22.90 -23.75
CA ILE A 104 -14.25 -23.89 -24.83
C ILE A 104 -13.94 -23.26 -26.18
N GLY A 105 -13.07 -23.91 -26.94
CA GLY A 105 -12.73 -23.55 -28.31
C GLY A 105 -12.53 -24.77 -29.19
N THR A 106 -12.41 -24.53 -30.49
CA THR A 106 -12.07 -25.57 -31.48
C THR A 106 -10.96 -25.06 -32.37
N ARG A 107 -10.14 -25.99 -32.87
CA ARG A 107 -8.98 -25.67 -33.70
C ARG A 107 -8.83 -26.70 -34.81
N VAL A 108 -8.43 -26.24 -35.99
CA VAL A 108 -7.90 -27.09 -37.06
C VAL A 108 -6.43 -26.76 -37.19
N SER A 109 -5.61 -27.80 -37.20
CA SER A 109 -4.16 -27.67 -37.27
C SER A 109 -3.58 -28.56 -38.36
N PHE A 110 -2.64 -27.99 -39.11
CA PHE A 110 -1.82 -28.66 -40.08
C PHE A 110 -0.40 -28.73 -39.53
N ARG A 111 0.20 -29.91 -39.56
CA ARG A 111 1.58 -30.15 -39.14
C ARG A 111 2.30 -30.95 -40.19
N GLY A 112 3.55 -30.63 -40.44
CA GLY A 112 4.37 -31.41 -41.35
C GLY A 112 5.72 -30.78 -41.57
N PHE A 113 6.73 -31.62 -41.75
CA PHE A 113 8.05 -31.25 -42.26
C PHE A 113 8.81 -32.54 -42.57
N GLU A 114 9.73 -32.98 -41.71
CA GLU A 114 10.53 -34.20 -41.84
C GLU A 114 10.30 -35.14 -40.65
N LEU A 115 10.42 -36.44 -40.88
CA LEU A 115 10.33 -37.52 -39.90
C LEU A 115 11.47 -38.52 -40.18
N LYS A 116 11.95 -39.22 -39.14
CA LYS A 116 12.71 -40.46 -39.30
C LYS A 116 11.80 -41.66 -39.10
N ASN A 117 11.68 -42.52 -40.10
CA ASN A 117 10.96 -43.79 -40.00
C ASN A 117 11.73 -44.81 -39.12
N SER A 118 11.13 -45.97 -38.83
CA SER A 118 11.74 -47.06 -38.04
C SER A 118 13.04 -47.63 -38.62
N GLU A 119 13.28 -47.44 -39.92
CA GLU A 119 14.52 -47.79 -40.64
C GLU A 119 15.53 -46.64 -40.72
N LEU A 120 15.30 -45.53 -39.98
CA LEU A 120 16.18 -44.35 -39.90
C LEU A 120 16.34 -43.54 -41.19
N GLN A 121 15.48 -43.79 -42.17
CA GLN A 121 15.38 -42.96 -43.37
C GLN A 121 14.54 -41.70 -43.11
N ASP A 122 14.97 -40.59 -43.72
CA ASP A 122 14.29 -39.31 -43.68
C ASP A 122 13.09 -39.34 -44.64
N THR A 123 11.89 -39.13 -44.10
CA THR A 123 10.62 -39.09 -44.83
C THR A 123 9.86 -37.81 -44.52
N HIS A 124 8.97 -37.40 -45.41
CA HIS A 124 8.08 -36.27 -45.18
C HIS A 124 6.71 -36.77 -44.69
N PHE A 125 6.17 -36.10 -43.67
CA PHE A 125 4.84 -36.40 -43.15
C PHE A 125 3.96 -35.15 -43.13
N LYS A 126 2.67 -35.36 -43.32
CA LYS A 126 1.63 -34.33 -43.24
C LYS A 126 0.51 -34.82 -42.34
N LEU A 127 0.23 -34.10 -41.27
CA LEU A 127 -0.84 -34.38 -40.32
C LEU A 127 -1.85 -33.25 -40.34
N MET A 128 -3.11 -33.58 -40.61
CA MET A 128 -4.24 -32.67 -40.47
C MET A 128 -5.14 -33.15 -39.34
N HIS A 129 -5.39 -32.31 -38.34
CA HIS A 129 -6.21 -32.68 -37.20
C HIS A 129 -7.16 -31.56 -36.76
N ALA A 130 -8.30 -31.96 -36.22
CA ALA A 130 -9.29 -31.08 -35.61
C ALA A 130 -9.36 -31.37 -34.11
N ASP A 131 -9.17 -30.34 -33.29
CA ASP A 131 -9.07 -30.43 -31.84
C ASP A 131 -10.20 -29.66 -31.13
N LEU A 132 -10.67 -30.24 -30.03
CA LEU A 132 -11.47 -29.56 -29.01
C LEU A 132 -10.55 -29.02 -27.92
N LEU A 133 -10.61 -27.72 -27.67
CA LEU A 133 -9.79 -27.00 -26.70
C LEU A 133 -10.58 -26.72 -25.42
N VAL A 134 -10.00 -27.01 -24.26
CA VAL A 134 -10.59 -26.67 -22.95
C VAL A 134 -9.59 -25.83 -22.15
N ASN A 135 -9.91 -24.56 -21.91
CA ASN A 135 -9.10 -23.67 -21.07
C ASN A 135 -9.44 -23.89 -19.60
N VAL A 136 -8.54 -24.53 -18.87
CA VAL A 136 -8.70 -24.86 -17.45
C VAL A 136 -8.43 -23.65 -16.56
N ALA A 137 -7.56 -22.74 -16.99
CA ALA A 137 -7.25 -21.51 -16.24
C ALA A 137 -8.49 -20.62 -16.08
N SER A 138 -9.45 -20.69 -17.01
CA SER A 138 -10.69 -19.92 -16.91
C SER A 138 -11.57 -20.30 -15.71
N TYR A 139 -11.42 -21.50 -15.14
CA TYR A 139 -12.27 -21.97 -14.03
C TYR A 139 -11.81 -21.44 -12.66
N PHE A 140 -10.50 -21.26 -12.49
CA PHE A 140 -9.90 -20.89 -11.21
C PHE A 140 -9.78 -19.38 -10.99
N ASN A 141 -10.02 -18.57 -12.04
CA ASN A 141 -9.72 -17.15 -12.00
C ASN A 141 -10.90 -16.27 -11.60
N LYS A 142 -10.61 -15.26 -10.77
CA LYS A 142 -11.57 -14.24 -10.35
C LYS A 142 -11.94 -13.38 -11.56
N ALA A 143 -13.23 -13.05 -11.69
CA ALA A 143 -13.82 -12.38 -12.85
C ALA A 143 -13.22 -11.01 -13.24
N ARG A 144 -12.27 -10.46 -12.46
CA ARG A 144 -11.70 -9.13 -12.67
C ARG A 144 -10.60 -9.14 -13.73
N ASP A 145 -9.56 -9.95 -13.56
CA ASP A 145 -8.41 -10.00 -14.46
C ASP A 145 -8.44 -11.24 -15.35
N GLU A 146 -8.32 -11.03 -16.67
CA GLU A 146 -8.05 -12.15 -17.55
C GLU A 146 -6.60 -12.60 -17.31
N PRO A 147 -6.35 -13.91 -17.10
CA PRO A 147 -5.02 -14.38 -16.78
C PRO A 147 -4.04 -14.10 -17.92
N ARG A 148 -2.79 -13.80 -17.56
CA ARG A 148 -1.69 -13.64 -18.52
C ARG A 148 -1.30 -14.97 -19.17
N TRP A 149 -1.54 -16.08 -18.49
CA TRP A 149 -1.25 -17.44 -18.96
C TRP A 149 -2.51 -18.31 -18.94
N ASP A 150 -2.67 -19.13 -19.96
CA ASP A 150 -3.72 -20.14 -20.07
C ASP A 150 -3.09 -21.53 -20.21
N ILE A 151 -3.71 -22.53 -19.60
CA ILE A 151 -3.38 -23.94 -19.80
C ILE A 151 -4.58 -24.59 -20.50
N VAL A 152 -4.33 -25.09 -21.70
CA VAL A 152 -5.34 -25.61 -22.61
C VAL A 152 -5.02 -27.07 -22.95
N PRO A 153 -5.49 -28.04 -22.16
CA PRO A 153 -5.61 -29.41 -22.64
C PRO A 153 -6.53 -29.46 -23.87
N TYR A 154 -6.17 -30.33 -24.81
CA TYR A 154 -6.98 -30.60 -25.99
C TYR A 154 -6.89 -32.04 -26.43
N ALA A 155 -7.94 -32.48 -27.11
CA ALA A 155 -8.01 -33.78 -27.76
C ALA A 155 -8.70 -33.62 -29.11
N GLY A 156 -8.24 -34.40 -30.09
CA GLY A 156 -8.65 -34.26 -31.47
C GLY A 156 -8.42 -35.52 -32.28
N LEU A 157 -8.88 -35.43 -33.52
CA LEU A 157 -8.87 -36.50 -34.50
C LEU A 157 -8.31 -35.95 -35.81
N GLY A 158 -7.55 -36.77 -36.52
CA GLY A 158 -6.87 -36.35 -37.73
C GLY A 158 -6.53 -37.47 -38.68
N LEU A 159 -5.94 -37.08 -39.81
CA LEU A 159 -5.39 -37.96 -40.83
C LEU A 159 -3.91 -37.64 -40.96
N ILE A 160 -3.08 -38.68 -40.90
CA ILE A 160 -1.63 -38.55 -41.08
C ILE A 160 -1.23 -39.23 -42.37
N HIS A 161 -0.56 -38.49 -43.24
CA HIS A 161 -0.05 -38.98 -44.52
C HIS A 161 1.46 -39.07 -44.47
N ASN A 162 2.00 -40.25 -44.80
CA ASN A 162 3.43 -40.49 -44.96
C ASN A 162 3.77 -40.49 -46.45
N GLU A 163 4.56 -39.54 -46.92
CA GLU A 163 4.92 -39.44 -48.35
C GLU A 163 5.86 -40.57 -48.80
N GLY A 164 6.62 -41.17 -47.87
CA GLY A 164 7.54 -42.27 -48.20
C GLY A 164 6.81 -43.53 -48.67
N ASN A 165 5.67 -43.86 -48.04
CA ASN A 165 4.93 -45.11 -48.29
C ASN A 165 3.53 -44.88 -48.89
N GLY A 166 3.08 -43.63 -48.98
CA GLY A 166 1.74 -43.28 -49.48
C GLY A 166 0.58 -43.58 -48.52
N ASN A 167 0.84 -44.18 -47.35
CA ASN A 167 -0.18 -44.53 -46.37
C ASN A 167 -0.82 -43.28 -45.72
N CYS A 168 -2.13 -43.35 -45.50
CA CYS A 168 -2.93 -42.27 -44.89
C CYS A 168 -3.82 -42.79 -43.74
N PRO A 169 -3.24 -43.31 -42.64
CA PRO A 169 -4.03 -43.80 -41.51
C PRO A 169 -4.69 -42.67 -40.72
N PHE A 170 -5.71 -43.06 -39.98
CA PHE A 170 -6.36 -42.19 -38.99
C PHE A 170 -5.48 -42.03 -37.74
N ALA A 171 -5.45 -40.82 -37.20
CA ALA A 171 -4.61 -40.45 -36.08
C ALA A 171 -5.41 -39.76 -34.96
N PHE A 172 -5.13 -40.13 -33.71
CA PHE A 172 -5.65 -39.46 -32.53
C PHE A 172 -4.63 -38.43 -32.03
N SER A 173 -5.01 -37.16 -31.94
CA SER A 173 -4.17 -36.09 -31.38
C SER A 173 -4.58 -35.77 -29.95
N TYR A 174 -3.63 -35.67 -29.04
CA TYR A 174 -3.88 -35.19 -27.68
C TYR A 174 -2.67 -34.41 -27.17
N GLY A 175 -2.91 -33.40 -26.35
CA GLY A 175 -1.82 -32.60 -25.83
C GLY A 175 -2.26 -31.51 -24.87
N VAL A 176 -1.26 -30.76 -24.42
CA VAL A 176 -1.43 -29.61 -23.55
C VAL A 176 -0.72 -28.42 -24.19
N MET A 177 -1.47 -27.34 -24.38
CA MET A 177 -0.96 -26.07 -24.87
C MET A 177 -0.92 -25.05 -23.73
N GLY A 178 0.27 -24.53 -23.45
CA GLY A 178 0.45 -23.32 -22.65
C GLY A 178 0.38 -22.09 -23.57
N ARG A 179 -0.46 -21.12 -23.22
CA ARG A 179 -0.60 -19.86 -23.98
C ARG A 179 -0.28 -18.68 -23.06
N TYR A 180 0.68 -17.85 -23.46
CA TYR A 180 1.07 -16.64 -22.75
C TYR A 180 0.69 -15.40 -23.55
N ARG A 181 0.04 -14.42 -22.91
CA ARG A 181 -0.43 -13.19 -23.54
C ARG A 181 0.67 -12.12 -23.50
N LEU A 182 1.29 -11.86 -24.65
CA LEU A 182 2.28 -10.79 -24.82
C LEU A 182 1.58 -9.43 -24.98
N SER A 183 0.53 -9.38 -25.81
CA SER A 183 -0.29 -8.19 -26.07
C SER A 183 -1.78 -8.56 -26.12
N HIS A 184 -2.68 -7.58 -26.21
CA HIS A 184 -4.14 -7.83 -26.29
C HIS A 184 -4.57 -8.74 -27.47
N ARG A 185 -3.74 -8.87 -28.51
CA ARG A 185 -4.00 -9.71 -29.68
C ARG A 185 -2.93 -10.76 -29.96
N LEU A 186 -1.76 -10.68 -29.31
CA LEU A 186 -0.61 -11.50 -29.64
C LEU A 186 -0.28 -12.41 -28.45
N HIS A 187 -0.20 -13.70 -28.75
CA HIS A 187 0.00 -14.75 -27.78
C HIS A 187 1.21 -15.61 -28.18
N LEU A 188 2.07 -15.91 -27.21
CA LEU A 188 3.08 -16.94 -27.32
C LEU A 188 2.43 -18.28 -26.98
N THR A 189 2.67 -19.32 -27.77
CA THR A 189 2.10 -20.65 -27.57
C THR A 189 3.22 -21.68 -27.47
N MET A 190 3.10 -22.57 -26.50
CA MET A 190 3.97 -23.73 -26.33
C MET A 190 3.08 -24.96 -26.20
N GLU A 191 3.33 -25.99 -26.99
CA GLU A 191 2.49 -27.18 -27.07
C GLU A 191 3.35 -28.44 -26.92
N VAL A 192 2.93 -29.31 -26.01
CA VAL A 192 3.42 -30.69 -25.89
C VAL A 192 2.30 -31.60 -26.38
N ASN A 193 2.58 -32.42 -27.38
CA ASN A 193 1.57 -33.24 -28.03
C ASN A 193 2.03 -34.69 -28.23
N GLY A 194 1.05 -35.59 -28.23
CA GLY A 194 1.18 -36.97 -28.63
C GLY A 194 0.15 -37.26 -29.73
N THR A 195 0.59 -37.95 -30.77
CA THR A 195 -0.28 -38.44 -31.84
C THR A 195 -0.14 -39.95 -31.90
N THR A 196 -1.24 -40.68 -31.78
CA THR A 196 -1.26 -42.15 -31.86
C THR A 196 -1.95 -42.59 -33.14
N THR A 197 -1.29 -43.45 -33.90
CA THR A 197 -1.77 -43.99 -35.19
C THR A 197 -1.64 -45.52 -35.22
N PHE A 198 -2.18 -46.13 -36.28
CA PHE A 198 -2.01 -47.55 -36.57
C PHE A 198 -0.56 -47.88 -36.92
N LYS A 199 -0.14 -49.11 -36.62
CA LYS A 199 1.23 -49.63 -36.86
C LYS A 199 1.62 -49.76 -38.33
N ASP A 200 0.71 -49.48 -39.26
CA ASP A 200 1.00 -49.47 -40.70
C ASP A 200 1.52 -48.12 -41.20
N PHE A 201 1.68 -47.14 -40.31
CA PHE A 201 2.08 -45.79 -40.67
C PHE A 201 3.51 -45.71 -41.25
N ASP A 202 4.45 -46.47 -40.70
CA ASP A 202 5.83 -46.58 -41.20
C ASP A 202 6.03 -47.71 -42.24
N GLY A 203 4.96 -48.42 -42.59
CA GLY A 203 4.99 -49.58 -43.50
C GLY A 203 5.40 -50.91 -42.84
N CYS A 204 5.71 -50.91 -41.54
CA CYS A 204 6.21 -52.07 -40.80
C CYS A 204 5.29 -52.41 -39.62
N GLY A 205 4.21 -53.17 -39.87
CA GLY A 205 3.34 -53.62 -38.79
C GLY A 205 1.96 -54.08 -39.23
N ALA A 206 1.15 -54.53 -38.28
CA ALA A 206 -0.23 -54.93 -38.53
C ALA A 206 -1.16 -53.71 -38.62
N SER A 207 -1.82 -53.52 -39.76
CA SER A 207 -2.74 -52.40 -40.04
C SER A 207 -3.94 -52.28 -39.07
N ARG A 208 -4.27 -53.33 -38.32
CA ARG A 208 -5.41 -53.36 -37.38
C ARG A 208 -5.05 -53.02 -35.93
N GLU A 209 -3.79 -52.76 -35.62
CA GLU A 209 -3.33 -52.48 -34.25
C GLU A 209 -2.81 -51.05 -34.11
N PHE A 210 -3.16 -50.39 -33.01
CA PHE A 210 -2.51 -49.14 -32.60
C PHE A 210 -1.12 -49.44 -32.03
N GLY A 211 -0.14 -48.60 -32.34
CA GLY A 211 1.21 -48.81 -31.81
C GLY A 211 2.21 -47.70 -32.14
N ASP A 212 2.00 -47.00 -33.25
CA ASP A 212 2.89 -45.93 -33.66
C ASP A 212 2.49 -44.61 -33.00
N ASN A 213 3.45 -44.01 -32.29
CA ASN A 213 3.26 -42.76 -31.57
C ASN A 213 4.24 -41.71 -32.07
N LEU A 214 3.75 -40.49 -32.25
CA LEU A 214 4.56 -39.32 -32.57
C LEU A 214 4.44 -38.34 -31.41
N VAL A 215 5.54 -38.03 -30.75
CA VAL A 215 5.58 -37.04 -29.67
C VAL A 215 6.27 -35.79 -30.20
N SER A 216 5.64 -34.63 -30.02
CA SER A 216 6.23 -33.36 -30.48
C SER A 216 6.15 -32.28 -29.42
N LEU A 217 7.18 -31.43 -29.43
CA LEU A 217 7.29 -30.22 -28.64
C LEU A 217 7.40 -29.04 -29.61
N THR A 218 6.44 -28.12 -29.57
CA THR A 218 6.41 -26.97 -30.49
C THR A 218 6.22 -25.67 -29.75
N ALA A 219 6.87 -24.61 -30.22
CA ALA A 219 6.68 -23.24 -29.77
C ALA A 219 6.31 -22.34 -30.95
N GLY A 220 5.48 -21.34 -30.72
CA GLY A 220 4.92 -20.51 -31.79
C GLY A 220 4.29 -19.22 -31.32
N LEU A 221 3.79 -18.46 -32.29
CA LEU A 221 3.05 -17.24 -32.07
C LEU A 221 1.64 -17.40 -32.62
N SER A 222 0.67 -16.89 -31.88
CA SER A 222 -0.73 -16.85 -32.29
C SER A 222 -1.29 -15.44 -32.17
N VAL A 223 -2.04 -15.04 -33.19
CA VAL A 223 -2.72 -13.75 -33.27
C VAL A 223 -4.23 -13.96 -33.24
N THR A 224 -4.89 -13.24 -32.34
CA THR A 224 -6.35 -13.23 -32.21
C THR A 224 -6.95 -12.14 -33.12
N LEU A 225 -7.90 -12.55 -33.96
CA LEU A 225 -8.63 -11.76 -34.93
C LEU A 225 -10.06 -11.48 -34.45
N GLY A 226 -10.59 -10.31 -34.82
CA GLY A 226 -11.92 -9.84 -34.39
C GLY A 226 -11.89 -9.07 -33.07
N LYS A 227 -13.05 -8.95 -32.42
CA LYS A 227 -13.10 -8.38 -31.05
C LYS A 227 -12.51 -9.43 -30.10
N SER A 228 -11.37 -9.09 -29.52
CA SER A 228 -10.68 -9.90 -28.52
C SER A 228 -11.29 -9.58 -27.14
N GLY A 229 -11.63 -10.62 -26.39
CA GLY A 229 -12.19 -10.50 -25.04
C GLY A 229 -13.66 -10.89 -24.95
N TRP A 230 -14.11 -11.05 -23.71
CA TRP A 230 -15.43 -11.61 -23.41
C TRP A 230 -16.34 -10.55 -22.79
N LYS A 231 -17.57 -10.43 -23.29
CA LYS A 231 -18.57 -9.55 -22.68
C LYS A 231 -19.02 -10.17 -21.35
N LYS A 232 -18.53 -9.59 -20.25
CA LYS A 232 -18.88 -9.98 -18.88
C LYS A 232 -20.22 -9.33 -18.47
N VAL A 233 -21.07 -10.07 -17.78
CA VAL A 233 -22.33 -9.55 -17.25
C VAL A 233 -22.05 -8.86 -15.92
N VAL A 234 -22.40 -7.58 -15.83
CA VAL A 234 -22.22 -6.78 -14.60
C VAL A 234 -23.16 -7.31 -13.52
N ASP A 235 -22.64 -7.53 -12.31
CA ASP A 235 -23.43 -7.84 -11.13
C ASP A 235 -24.04 -6.54 -10.60
N ALA A 236 -25.36 -6.42 -10.70
CA ALA A 236 -26.10 -5.23 -10.26
C ALA A 236 -26.29 -5.17 -8.73
N LYS A 237 -26.13 -6.29 -8.00
CA LYS A 237 -26.38 -6.35 -6.55
C LYS A 237 -25.59 -5.32 -5.73
N PRO A 238 -24.26 -5.19 -5.86
CA PRO A 238 -23.51 -4.21 -5.07
C PRO A 238 -23.93 -2.77 -5.37
N TYR A 239 -24.30 -2.47 -6.62
CA TYR A 239 -24.78 -1.14 -7.01
C TYR A 239 -26.13 -0.82 -6.39
N ILE A 240 -27.08 -1.76 -6.42
CA ILE A 240 -28.39 -1.60 -5.79
C ILE A 240 -28.21 -1.37 -4.29
N GLN A 241 -27.38 -2.20 -3.64
CA GLN A 241 -27.12 -2.08 -2.20
C GLN A 241 -26.48 -0.73 -1.82
N GLN A 242 -25.49 -0.27 -2.59
CA GLN A 242 -24.88 1.04 -2.35
C GLN A 242 -25.89 2.17 -2.57
N ASN A 243 -26.70 2.10 -3.62
CA ASN A 243 -27.72 3.11 -3.91
C ASN A 243 -28.77 3.21 -2.79
N ASP A 244 -29.26 2.07 -2.29
CA ASP A 244 -30.21 2.02 -1.18
C ASP A 244 -29.61 2.62 0.09
N TRP A 245 -28.33 2.30 0.37
CA TRP A 245 -27.61 2.88 1.50
C TRP A 245 -27.42 4.39 1.35
N LEU A 246 -27.03 4.88 0.18
CA LEU A 246 -26.84 6.30 -0.11
C LEU A 246 -28.15 7.08 0.03
N LEU A 247 -29.27 6.49 -0.41
CA LEU A 247 -30.59 7.08 -0.25
C LEU A 247 -30.96 7.21 1.23
N GLY A 248 -30.78 6.14 2.02
CA GLY A 248 -30.99 6.17 3.46
C GLY A 248 -30.08 7.16 4.19
N TYR A 249 -28.81 7.23 3.78
CA TYR A 249 -27.84 8.18 4.32
C TYR A 249 -28.24 9.64 4.03
N SER A 250 -28.69 9.93 2.80
CA SER A 250 -29.15 11.27 2.40
C SER A 250 -30.36 11.73 3.22
N LEU A 251 -31.32 10.84 3.46
CA LEU A 251 -32.51 11.12 4.28
C LEU A 251 -32.15 11.37 5.74
N SER A 252 -31.27 10.55 6.31
CA SER A 252 -30.75 10.75 7.67
C SER A 252 -30.04 12.10 7.79
N MET A 253 -29.22 12.47 6.81
CA MET A 253 -28.51 13.75 6.83
C MET A 253 -29.47 14.94 6.69
N ALA A 254 -30.48 14.84 5.82
CA ALA A 254 -31.52 15.85 5.67
C ALA A 254 -32.32 16.03 6.98
N ASN A 255 -32.66 14.95 7.67
CA ASN A 255 -33.35 15.01 8.96
C ASN A 255 -32.47 15.67 10.05
N LYS A 256 -31.18 15.33 10.12
CA LYS A 256 -30.25 15.98 11.05
C LYS A 256 -30.14 17.48 10.77
N ASN A 257 -30.02 17.88 9.51
CA ASN A 257 -29.97 19.29 9.13
C ASN A 257 -31.27 20.01 9.54
N ARG A 258 -32.43 19.41 9.31
CA ARG A 258 -33.72 19.99 9.75
C ARG A 258 -33.79 20.18 11.27
N LEU A 259 -33.27 19.23 12.05
CA LEU A 259 -33.21 19.34 13.51
C LEU A 259 -32.24 20.43 13.96
N LEU A 260 -31.08 20.53 13.32
CA LEU A 260 -30.11 21.59 13.58
C LEU A 260 -30.67 22.97 13.23
N ASP A 261 -31.38 23.11 12.11
CA ASP A 261 -32.06 24.34 11.72
C ASP A 261 -33.12 24.75 12.74
N ALA A 262 -33.90 23.79 13.25
CA ALA A 262 -34.90 24.04 14.28
C ALA A 262 -34.26 24.51 15.60
N ARG A 263 -33.13 23.90 15.98
CA ARG A 263 -32.35 24.33 17.15
C ARG A 263 -31.75 25.72 16.94
N HIS A 264 -31.13 25.97 15.79
CA HIS A 264 -30.56 27.27 15.45
C HIS A 264 -31.62 28.39 15.50
N LYS A 265 -32.83 28.14 14.99
CA LYS A 265 -33.96 29.08 15.11
C LYS A 265 -34.43 29.30 16.55
N SER A 266 -34.23 28.34 17.44
CA SER A 266 -34.54 28.50 18.86
C SER A 266 -33.45 29.33 19.55
N ASP A 267 -32.19 29.03 19.28
CA ASP A 267 -31.04 29.71 19.89
C ASP A 267 -30.96 31.16 19.43
N SER A 268 -31.24 31.44 18.14
CA SER A 268 -31.29 32.81 17.63
C SER A 268 -32.40 33.64 18.28
N ARG A 269 -33.57 33.03 18.54
CA ARG A 269 -34.66 33.68 19.29
C ARG A 269 -34.25 33.93 20.74
N ALA A 270 -33.62 32.97 21.41
CA ALA A 270 -33.14 33.14 22.78
C ALA A 270 -32.08 34.26 22.89
N LEU A 271 -31.14 34.32 21.95
CA LEU A 271 -30.12 35.38 21.88
C LEU A 271 -30.76 36.75 21.63
N ALA A 272 -31.78 36.84 20.78
CA ALA A 272 -32.51 38.08 20.56
C ALA A 272 -33.23 38.57 21.83
N GLU A 273 -33.85 37.67 22.60
CA GLU A 273 -34.47 38.01 23.88
C GLU A 273 -33.42 38.42 24.94
N MET A 274 -32.30 37.69 25.04
CA MET A 274 -31.19 38.06 25.93
C MET A 274 -30.64 39.45 25.58
N ARG A 275 -30.51 39.77 24.28
CA ARG A 275 -30.08 41.09 23.81
C ARG A 275 -31.02 42.20 24.30
N LYS A 276 -32.34 42.00 24.21
CA LYS A 276 -33.34 42.96 24.72
C LYS A 276 -33.20 43.17 26.23
N ILE A 277 -33.00 42.11 27.01
CA ILE A 277 -32.79 42.21 28.46
C ILE A 277 -31.53 43.02 28.77
N LEU A 278 -30.42 42.71 28.11
CA LEU A 278 -29.14 43.42 28.32
C LEU A 278 -29.20 44.90 27.89
N GLU A 279 -30.02 45.23 26.89
CA GLU A 279 -30.30 46.60 26.47
C GLU A 279 -31.07 47.37 27.55
N ILE A 280 -32.13 46.75 28.11
CA ILE A 280 -32.92 47.32 29.22
C ILE A 280 -32.06 47.54 30.46
N GLU A 281 -31.17 46.60 30.79
CA GLU A 281 -30.26 46.71 31.95
C GLU A 281 -29.08 47.67 31.71
N GLY A 282 -28.93 48.24 30.50
CA GLY A 282 -27.85 49.16 30.15
C GLY A 282 -26.46 48.53 30.06
N LEU A 283 -26.37 47.20 30.12
CA LEU A 283 -25.12 46.43 30.09
C LEU A 283 -24.62 46.17 28.67
N LEU A 284 -25.48 46.38 27.65
CA LEU A 284 -25.12 46.19 26.25
C LEU A 284 -23.90 47.02 25.83
N LYS A 285 -23.75 48.25 26.33
CA LYS A 285 -22.63 49.13 25.99
C LYS A 285 -21.28 48.69 26.59
N LYS A 286 -21.29 47.87 27.64
CA LYS A 286 -20.09 47.36 28.32
C LYS A 286 -19.59 46.05 27.72
N TYR A 287 -20.49 45.25 27.14
CA TYR A 287 -20.19 43.95 26.56
C TYR A 287 -20.43 43.88 25.04
N GLY A 288 -20.86 44.99 24.42
CA GLY A 288 -21.25 45.08 23.01
C GLY A 288 -20.16 44.62 22.05
N ASP A 289 -18.92 45.06 22.24
CA ASP A 289 -17.77 44.65 21.40
C ASP A 289 -17.50 43.13 21.45
N LYS A 290 -17.84 42.49 22.57
CA LYS A 290 -17.70 41.04 22.76
C LYS A 290 -18.90 40.27 22.19
N LEU A 291 -20.07 40.90 22.17
CA LEU A 291 -21.31 40.35 21.62
C LEU A 291 -21.37 40.48 20.09
N GLU A 292 -20.82 41.56 19.51
CA GLU A 292 -20.70 41.74 18.05
C GLU A 292 -19.82 40.69 17.41
N SER A 293 -18.77 40.22 18.10
CA SER A 293 -17.95 39.09 17.65
C SER A 293 -18.70 37.75 17.60
N LEU A 294 -19.87 37.67 18.24
CA LEU A 294 -20.77 36.50 18.26
C LEU A 294 -21.98 36.68 17.33
N SER A 295 -22.29 37.90 16.89
CA SER A 295 -23.49 38.24 16.10
C SER A 295 -23.19 38.74 14.67
N SER A 296 -21.96 38.60 14.19
CA SER A 296 -21.62 38.88 12.80
C SER A 296 -22.13 37.77 11.87
N ASP A 297 -23.46 37.72 11.68
CA ASP A 297 -24.08 37.09 10.53
C ASP A 297 -25.46 37.70 10.18
N GLU A 298 -25.60 39.01 10.34
CA GLU A 298 -26.69 39.75 9.68
C GLU A 298 -26.15 40.39 8.40
N GLY A 299 -26.32 39.67 7.29
CA GLY A 299 -26.48 40.34 5.99
C GLY A 299 -25.43 40.07 4.93
N THR A 300 -24.95 38.85 4.71
CA THR A 300 -24.56 38.45 3.35
C THR A 300 -24.62 36.95 3.15
N SER A 301 -25.29 36.51 2.09
CA SER A 301 -25.33 35.12 1.64
C SER A 301 -23.92 34.58 1.40
N GLN A 302 -23.31 33.94 2.40
CA GLN A 302 -22.08 33.15 2.23
C GLN A 302 -22.09 31.97 3.20
N ALA A 303 -21.69 30.82 2.67
CA ALA A 303 -21.81 29.51 3.29
C ALA A 303 -21.33 29.48 4.75
N VAL A 304 -22.26 29.18 5.66
CA VAL A 304 -21.99 28.82 7.05
C VAL A 304 -20.96 27.70 7.08
N SER A 305 -19.75 27.96 7.60
CA SER A 305 -18.76 26.91 7.73
C SER A 305 -19.19 25.93 8.81
N LEU A 306 -19.57 24.72 8.40
CA LEU A 306 -20.13 23.62 9.19
C LEU A 306 -19.22 23.03 10.30
N TYR A 307 -18.07 23.64 10.58
CA TYR A 307 -17.13 23.17 11.60
C TYR A 307 -16.59 24.35 12.41
N PRO A 308 -16.34 24.17 13.73
CA PRO A 308 -15.67 25.18 14.52
C PRO A 308 -14.28 25.42 13.91
N LYS A 309 -14.08 26.56 13.26
CA LYS A 309 -12.75 26.98 12.83
C LYS A 309 -11.94 27.29 14.07
N ASN A 310 -10.86 26.55 14.26
CA ASN A 310 -9.85 26.88 15.24
C ASN A 310 -9.32 28.28 14.92
N ASP A 311 -9.31 29.17 15.91
CA ASP A 311 -8.97 30.59 15.77
C ASP A 311 -7.46 30.81 15.48
N TYR A 312 -6.62 29.77 15.64
CA TYR A 312 -5.17 29.80 15.41
C TYR A 312 -4.40 30.88 16.20
N SER A 313 -5.01 31.59 17.16
CA SER A 313 -4.34 32.54 18.08
C SER A 313 -3.10 31.97 18.74
N GLY A 314 -3.11 30.69 19.15
CA GLY A 314 -1.96 30.02 19.74
C GLY A 314 -0.78 29.87 18.75
N LEU A 315 -1.07 29.53 17.50
CA LEU A 315 -0.07 29.40 16.42
C LEU A 315 0.48 30.78 16.02
N ASN A 316 -0.40 31.78 15.91
CA ASN A 316 0.00 33.16 15.59
C ASN A 316 0.89 33.74 16.69
N SER A 317 0.58 33.45 17.96
CA SER A 317 1.42 33.81 19.10
C SER A 317 2.78 33.10 19.06
N LEU A 318 2.83 31.83 18.63
CA LEU A 318 4.08 31.08 18.44
C LEU A 318 4.91 31.66 17.29
N MET A 319 4.29 31.95 16.15
CA MET A 319 4.96 32.58 15.01
C MET A 319 5.50 33.96 15.37
N GLU A 320 4.74 34.77 16.12
CA GLU A 320 5.25 36.06 16.60
C GLU A 320 6.46 35.90 17.54
N ARG A 321 6.50 34.87 18.39
CA ARG A 321 7.67 34.57 19.24
C ARG A 321 8.88 34.16 18.43
N LEU A 322 8.70 33.29 17.45
CA LEU A 322 9.77 32.85 16.55
C LEU A 322 10.30 34.02 15.70
N ARG A 323 9.41 34.94 15.31
CA ARG A 323 9.77 36.13 14.53
C ARG A 323 10.42 37.24 15.35
N LYS A 324 10.18 37.30 16.67
CA LYS A 324 10.72 38.34 17.59
C LYS A 324 11.92 37.88 18.43
N GLY A 325 12.33 36.61 18.35
CA GLY A 325 13.29 36.02 19.28
C GLY A 325 14.77 36.12 18.88
N LYS A 326 15.43 37.22 19.26
CA LYS A 326 16.86 37.21 19.66
C LYS A 326 17.06 36.17 20.75
N TRP A 327 17.68 35.04 20.43
CA TRP A 327 18.19 34.10 21.43
C TRP A 327 19.57 34.57 21.89
N ASN A 328 19.65 35.30 23.00
CA ASN A 328 20.92 35.64 23.64
C ASN A 328 21.18 34.67 24.81
N MET A 329 22.02 33.67 24.58
CA MET A 329 22.44 32.64 25.55
C MET A 329 23.62 33.11 26.42
N ASN A 330 23.61 34.36 26.89
CA ASN A 330 24.67 34.89 27.75
C ASN A 330 24.09 35.54 29.01
N THR A 331 23.74 34.72 30.00
CA THR A 331 23.71 35.14 31.41
C THR A 331 24.46 34.12 32.27
N GLY A 332 25.76 34.36 32.40
CA GLY A 332 26.68 33.60 33.25
C GLY A 332 28.10 34.05 32.94
N LYS A 333 28.67 34.93 33.77
CA LYS A 333 30.08 35.33 33.69
C LYS A 333 30.94 34.08 33.93
N ASP A 334 31.70 33.69 32.92
CA ASP A 334 33.16 33.49 32.91
C ASP A 334 33.55 33.17 31.46
N GLY A 335 34.38 34.02 30.86
CA GLY A 335 34.58 34.07 29.41
C GLY A 335 35.53 33.01 28.86
N PHE A 336 35.19 32.46 27.68
CA PHE A 336 36.11 32.08 26.60
C PHE A 336 35.41 32.27 25.23
N PRO A 337 36.16 32.62 24.16
CA PRO A 337 35.64 33.40 23.03
C PRO A 337 35.12 32.53 21.88
N GLY A 338 34.17 33.04 21.09
CA GLY A 338 33.77 32.44 19.82
C GLY A 338 32.38 32.84 19.36
N ASP A 339 32.21 34.11 19.03
CA ASP A 339 31.06 34.64 18.30
C ASP A 339 31.24 34.32 16.81
N SER A 340 30.47 33.42 16.22
CA SER A 340 30.49 33.20 14.76
C SER A 340 29.30 32.41 14.18
N LEU A 341 28.05 32.68 14.58
CA LEU A 341 26.91 32.18 13.80
C LEU A 341 25.88 33.29 13.51
N SER A 342 25.78 33.60 12.22
CA SER A 342 24.85 34.57 11.61
C SER A 342 23.39 34.29 11.98
N GLU A 343 22.61 35.35 12.21
CA GLU A 343 21.17 35.34 12.50
C GLU A 343 20.35 34.50 11.48
N SER A 344 20.83 34.42 10.23
CA SER A 344 20.25 33.62 9.15
C SER A 344 20.28 32.11 9.42
N THR A 345 21.31 31.63 10.11
CA THR A 345 21.49 30.20 10.42
C THR A 345 20.53 29.75 11.53
N ARG A 346 20.22 30.64 12.48
CA ARG A 346 19.23 30.36 13.54
C ARG A 346 17.80 30.28 12.98
N GLN A 347 17.47 31.14 12.02
CA GLN A 347 16.16 31.15 11.36
C GLN A 347 15.95 29.92 10.47
N SER A 348 17.00 29.47 9.77
CA SER A 348 16.95 28.22 8.98
C SER A 348 16.72 26.98 9.87
N MET A 349 17.42 26.89 11.00
CA MET A 349 17.23 25.79 11.96
C MET A 349 15.81 25.74 12.55
N MET A 350 15.18 26.89 12.83
CA MET A 350 13.79 26.94 13.29
C MET A 350 12.79 26.54 12.21
N ALA A 351 13.03 26.90 10.94
CA ALA A 351 12.18 26.52 9.83
C ALA A 351 12.19 25.00 9.58
N MET A 352 13.35 24.37 9.77
CA MET A 352 13.52 22.93 9.59
C MET A 352 12.86 22.09 10.69
N MET A 353 12.82 22.58 11.93
CA MET A 353 12.09 21.91 13.03
C MET A 353 10.57 22.01 12.91
N LEU A 354 10.04 22.98 12.14
CA LEU A 354 8.60 23.19 11.96
C LEU A 354 8.05 22.48 10.71
N ALA A 355 8.91 22.12 9.77
CA ALA A 355 8.53 21.34 8.60
C ALA A 355 8.44 19.86 9.01
N GLY A 356 7.21 19.38 9.24
CA GLY A 356 6.94 17.94 9.18
C GLY A 356 7.29 17.36 7.80
N ASP A 357 7.21 16.04 7.70
CA ASP A 357 7.75 15.12 6.67
C ASP A 357 7.39 15.38 5.17
N SER A 358 6.92 16.58 4.81
CA SER A 358 6.41 16.92 3.47
C SER A 358 7.25 17.93 2.69
N ALA A 359 8.46 18.30 3.14
CA ALA A 359 9.32 19.21 2.39
C ALA A 359 10.59 18.49 1.91
N HIS A 360 10.72 18.29 0.60
CA HIS A 360 11.97 17.89 -0.04
C HIS A 360 13.07 18.91 0.31
N THR A 361 13.97 18.55 1.23
CA THR A 361 15.13 19.37 1.59
C THR A 361 16.24 19.19 0.55
N SER A 362 16.56 20.29 -0.15
CA SER A 362 17.71 20.37 -1.06
C SER A 362 19.03 20.41 -0.28
N PRO A 363 20.16 19.95 -0.87
CA PRO A 363 21.41 19.66 -0.16
C PRO A 363 22.26 20.91 0.14
N SER A 364 21.75 21.81 0.99
CA SER A 364 22.51 22.93 1.58
C SER A 364 22.57 22.90 3.11
N ASP A 365 22.02 21.85 3.74
CA ASP A 365 21.81 21.79 5.19
C ASP A 365 22.82 20.90 5.94
N GLU A 366 23.72 20.19 5.24
CA GLU A 366 24.68 19.28 5.88
C GLU A 366 25.56 19.97 6.93
N GLN A 367 25.95 21.24 6.73
CA GLN A 367 26.78 21.97 7.68
C GLN A 367 26.03 22.30 8.99
N ALA A 368 24.73 22.61 8.90
CA ALA A 368 23.90 22.90 10.07
C ALA A 368 23.58 21.62 10.86
N TRP A 369 23.30 20.52 10.16
CA TRP A 369 23.16 19.19 10.76
C TRP A 369 24.43 18.75 11.46
N ASN A 370 25.58 18.90 10.80
CA ASN A 370 26.88 18.54 11.39
C ASN A 370 27.21 19.39 12.63
N ALA A 371 26.90 20.69 12.62
CA ALA A 371 27.10 21.55 13.79
C ALA A 371 26.22 21.13 14.99
N TYR A 372 24.94 20.82 14.75
CA TYR A 372 24.03 20.34 15.80
C TYR A 372 24.45 18.98 16.36
N LEU A 373 24.85 18.03 15.51
CA LEU A 373 25.36 16.73 15.92
C LEU A 373 26.67 16.84 16.72
N LEU A 374 27.54 17.81 16.36
CA LEU A 374 28.75 18.13 17.12
C LEU A 374 28.43 18.76 18.49
N ASP A 375 27.46 19.65 18.59
CA ASP A 375 27.07 20.26 19.87
C ASP A 375 26.38 19.26 20.80
N MET A 376 25.58 18.36 20.24
CA MET A 376 24.90 17.28 20.97
C MET A 376 25.91 16.25 21.49
N SER A 377 26.88 15.84 20.67
CA SER A 377 27.94 14.90 21.08
C SER A 377 28.88 15.50 22.13
N ASN A 378 29.07 16.83 22.13
CA ASN A 378 29.85 17.56 23.13
C ASN A 378 29.04 17.99 24.37
N ASN A 379 27.79 17.53 24.52
CA ASN A 379 26.88 17.90 25.63
C ASN A 379 26.65 19.43 25.80
N ARG A 380 26.86 20.22 24.74
CA ARG A 380 26.59 21.67 24.73
C ARG A 380 25.11 21.98 24.52
N SER A 381 24.42 21.09 23.79
CA SER A 381 22.98 21.19 23.50
C SER A 381 22.26 19.90 23.89
N CYS A 382 21.00 20.00 24.29
CA CYS A 382 20.17 18.82 24.59
C CYS A 382 19.75 18.10 23.30
N ILE A 383 19.52 16.80 23.42
CA ILE A 383 18.95 15.97 22.36
C ILE A 383 17.49 16.40 22.15
N GLY A 384 17.18 16.90 20.96
CA GLY A 384 15.86 17.45 20.63
C GLY A 384 15.50 18.69 21.46
N ALA A 385 14.21 18.83 21.77
CA ALA A 385 13.68 19.95 22.54
C ALA A 385 13.46 19.57 24.02
N PRO A 386 13.67 20.50 24.98
CA PRO A 386 13.36 20.28 26.38
C PRO A 386 11.86 20.06 26.60
N VAL A 387 11.51 19.06 27.41
CA VAL A 387 10.11 18.74 27.73
C VAL A 387 9.71 19.44 29.03
N TYR A 388 8.61 20.20 28.99
CA TYR A 388 8.14 21.01 30.11
C TYR A 388 6.98 20.36 30.88
N PHE A 389 7.03 20.49 32.20
CA PHE A 389 6.01 20.06 33.15
C PHE A 389 5.59 21.27 33.98
N PHE A 390 4.30 21.56 34.05
CA PHE A 390 3.78 22.78 34.69
C PHE A 390 3.15 22.46 36.03
N PHE A 391 3.28 23.40 36.98
CA PHE A 391 2.86 23.22 38.37
C PHE A 391 1.83 24.27 38.79
N LYS A 392 0.96 23.88 39.73
CA LYS A 392 0.01 24.78 40.36
C LYS A 392 0.77 25.82 41.23
N ILE A 393 0.11 26.95 41.49
CA ILE A 393 0.66 28.02 42.32
C ILE A 393 1.07 27.49 43.70
N ASP A 394 2.21 27.96 44.21
CA ASP A 394 2.77 27.65 45.53
C ASP A 394 2.87 26.15 45.90
N THR A 395 2.88 25.27 44.90
CA THR A 395 2.93 23.81 45.13
C THR A 395 3.91 23.12 44.18
N HIS A 396 4.31 21.90 44.54
CA HIS A 396 5.03 20.96 43.68
C HIS A 396 4.09 19.92 43.05
N GLN A 397 2.79 20.24 42.96
CA GLN A 397 1.80 19.42 42.27
C GLN A 397 1.64 19.87 40.82
N LEU A 398 1.58 18.90 39.90
CA LEU A 398 1.37 19.17 38.48
C LEU A 398 0.03 19.87 38.23
N SER A 399 0.00 20.77 37.26
CA SER A 399 -1.21 21.46 36.81
C SER A 399 -2.20 20.49 36.17
N ASP A 400 -1.69 19.52 35.40
CA ASP A 400 -2.46 18.43 34.80
C ASP A 400 -1.74 17.09 35.06
N HIS A 401 -2.47 16.13 35.61
CA HIS A 401 -1.96 14.78 35.89
C HIS A 401 -1.58 14.03 34.61
N ARG A 402 -2.23 14.35 33.47
CA ARG A 402 -1.94 13.71 32.17
C ARG A 402 -0.51 13.95 31.67
N GLN A 403 0.17 14.98 32.18
CA GLN A 403 1.56 15.26 31.85
C GLN A 403 2.50 14.10 32.21
N LEU A 404 2.12 13.23 33.17
CA LEU A 404 2.90 12.07 33.58
C LEU A 404 3.14 11.04 32.47
N ILE A 405 2.26 10.95 31.47
CA ILE A 405 2.40 10.03 30.33
C ILE A 405 3.73 10.27 29.61
N ASN A 406 4.17 11.53 29.55
CA ASN A 406 5.44 11.89 28.91
C ASN A 406 6.65 11.31 29.66
N LEU A 407 6.55 11.08 30.97
CA LEU A 407 7.65 10.51 31.77
C LEU A 407 7.89 9.02 31.46
N ASP A 408 6.85 8.27 31.09
CA ASP A 408 6.97 6.86 30.71
C ASP A 408 7.84 6.72 29.45
N GLU A 409 7.57 7.55 28.44
CA GLU A 409 8.34 7.57 27.20
C GLU A 409 9.77 8.10 27.40
N ILE A 410 9.94 9.17 28.18
CA ILE A 410 11.27 9.71 28.50
C ILE A 410 12.11 8.65 29.20
N ALA A 411 11.55 7.94 30.19
CA ALA A 411 12.26 6.89 30.92
C ALA A 411 12.62 5.71 30.00
N ARG A 412 11.70 5.30 29.11
CA ARG A 412 11.94 4.24 28.12
C ARG A 412 13.09 4.59 27.17
N VAL A 413 13.09 5.82 26.62
CA VAL A 413 14.12 6.28 25.69
C VAL A 413 15.47 6.41 26.39
N ALA A 414 15.51 7.06 27.55
CA ALA A 414 16.74 7.23 28.31
C ALA A 414 17.37 5.89 28.70
N LYS A 415 16.56 4.90 29.09
CA LYS A 415 17.04 3.54 29.41
C LYS A 415 17.53 2.77 28.20
N LYS A 416 16.86 2.91 27.05
CA LYS A 416 17.23 2.18 25.81
C LYS A 416 18.57 2.63 25.26
N TYR A 417 18.90 3.91 25.40
CA TYR A 417 20.08 4.53 24.79
C TYR A 417 21.11 5.05 25.82
N ASP A 418 20.96 4.69 27.09
CA ASP A 418 21.85 5.07 28.21
C ASP A 418 22.11 6.58 28.31
N LEU A 419 21.04 7.37 28.25
CA LEU A 419 21.11 8.83 28.21
C LEU A 419 21.11 9.44 29.62
N ARG A 420 21.86 10.53 29.77
CA ARG A 420 21.85 11.34 30.99
C ARG A 420 20.71 12.35 30.93
N ILE A 421 20.04 12.56 32.06
CA ILE A 421 18.88 13.44 32.17
C ILE A 421 19.23 14.62 33.06
N ARG A 422 18.91 15.85 32.62
CA ARG A 422 18.95 17.04 33.47
C ARG A 422 17.53 17.52 33.75
N VAL A 423 17.18 17.59 35.02
CA VAL A 423 15.88 18.03 35.51
C VAL A 423 16.07 19.40 36.17
N THR A 424 15.49 20.43 35.56
CA THR A 424 15.64 21.81 36.01
C THR A 424 14.31 22.38 36.48
N GLY A 425 14.19 22.69 37.77
CA GLY A 425 12.99 23.27 38.37
C GLY A 425 13.03 24.79 38.41
N ALA A 426 11.88 25.43 38.18
CA ALA A 426 11.66 26.86 38.26
C ALA A 426 10.39 27.21 39.06
N ALA A 427 10.41 28.36 39.70
CA ALA A 427 9.27 29.02 40.34
C ALA A 427 9.01 30.37 39.67
N ASP A 428 7.79 30.90 39.78
CA ASP A 428 7.55 32.26 39.30
C ASP A 428 8.16 33.26 40.29
N SER A 429 8.79 34.32 39.78
CA SER A 429 9.32 35.39 40.64
C SER A 429 8.25 36.37 41.12
N ALA A 430 7.05 36.31 40.57
CA ALA A 430 5.97 37.26 40.83
C ALA A 430 5.21 37.00 42.14
N THR A 431 5.19 35.75 42.66
CA THR A 431 4.31 35.37 43.78
C THR A 431 5.04 35.01 45.09
N GLY A 432 6.38 34.88 45.09
CA GLY A 432 7.14 34.36 46.24
C GLY A 432 8.45 35.09 46.56
N SER A 433 8.94 34.92 47.79
CA SER A 433 10.28 35.40 48.20
C SER A 433 11.39 34.58 47.55
N LYS A 434 12.61 35.11 47.45
CA LYS A 434 13.75 34.42 46.81
C LYS A 434 14.07 33.08 47.48
N GLU A 435 13.98 33.02 48.80
CA GLU A 435 14.24 31.82 49.60
C GLU A 435 13.17 30.75 49.34
N ARG A 436 11.89 31.15 49.36
CA ARG A 436 10.76 30.25 49.08
C ARG A 436 10.78 29.73 47.65
N ASN A 437 11.10 30.57 46.67
CA ASN A 437 11.19 30.17 45.27
C ASN A 437 12.36 29.22 44.99
N SER A 438 13.47 29.40 45.70
CA SER A 438 14.62 28.48 45.65
C SER A 438 14.28 27.12 46.24
N GLU A 439 13.52 27.09 47.33
CA GLU A 439 13.03 25.84 47.91
C GLU A 439 11.99 25.14 47.03
N LEU A 440 11.03 25.90 46.49
CA LEU A 440 9.95 25.38 45.66
C LEU A 440 10.47 24.83 44.33
N SER A 441 11.40 25.51 43.67
CA SER A 441 12.06 25.02 42.46
C SER A 441 12.84 23.71 42.71
N ARG A 442 13.51 23.59 43.86
CA ARG A 442 14.20 22.36 44.27
C ARG A 442 13.22 21.20 44.50
N ASN A 443 12.11 21.48 45.18
CA ASN A 443 11.09 20.47 45.47
C ASN A 443 10.40 19.98 44.19
N ARG A 444 10.15 20.86 43.21
CA ARG A 444 9.61 20.47 41.89
C ARG A 444 10.57 19.59 41.09
N ALA A 445 11.85 19.95 41.05
CA ALA A 445 12.87 19.12 40.41
C ALA A 445 13.00 17.74 41.09
N ARG A 446 12.93 17.71 42.44
CA ARG A 446 12.94 16.46 43.21
C ARG A 446 11.75 15.57 42.87
N TYR A 447 10.54 16.14 42.84
CA TYR A 447 9.32 15.38 42.51
C TYR A 447 9.42 14.69 41.13
N ILE A 448 9.87 15.40 40.09
CA ILE A 448 10.05 14.80 38.76
C ILE A 448 11.15 13.74 38.77
N CYS A 449 12.24 13.96 39.51
CA CYS A 449 13.30 12.97 39.68
C CYS A 449 12.78 11.69 40.33
N GLU A 450 11.98 11.78 41.40
CA GLU A 450 11.35 10.64 42.06
C GLU A 450 10.44 9.86 41.11
N GLN A 451 9.66 10.57 40.27
CA GLN A 451 8.81 9.95 39.25
C GLN A 451 9.59 9.20 38.17
N LEU A 452 10.77 9.70 37.78
CA LEU A 452 11.68 9.04 36.84
C LEU A 452 12.35 7.80 37.46
N VAL A 453 12.79 7.90 38.72
CA VAL A 453 13.39 6.77 39.46
C VAL A 453 12.36 5.66 39.68
N ALA A 454 11.10 5.99 40.00
CA ALA A 454 10.02 5.01 40.12
C ALA A 454 9.76 4.23 38.82
N ARG A 455 10.12 4.81 37.67
CA ARG A 455 10.03 4.19 36.33
C ARG A 455 11.30 3.42 35.94
N GLY A 456 12.22 3.22 36.88
CA GLY A 456 13.38 2.35 36.73
C GLY A 456 14.63 3.02 36.15
N LEU A 457 14.71 4.36 36.19
CA LEU A 457 15.95 5.09 35.91
C LEU A 457 16.84 5.15 37.16
N ASN A 458 18.15 4.97 36.97
CA ASN A 458 19.12 5.07 38.05
C ASN A 458 19.43 6.55 38.35
N GLU A 459 19.31 6.95 39.62
CA GLU A 459 19.47 8.34 40.06
C GLU A 459 20.83 8.94 39.67
N LYS A 460 21.87 8.11 39.50
CA LYS A 460 23.21 8.55 39.06
C LYS A 460 23.22 9.25 37.70
N TYR A 461 22.27 8.93 36.83
CA TYR A 461 22.13 9.53 35.51
C TYR A 461 21.24 10.78 35.50
N ILE A 462 20.73 11.22 36.65
CA ILE A 462 19.82 12.37 36.76
C ILE A 462 20.51 13.54 37.48
N ALA A 463 20.76 14.63 36.76
CA ALA A 463 21.25 15.89 37.32
C ALA A 463 20.07 16.79 37.73
N LYS A 464 19.99 17.14 39.01
CA LYS A 464 18.96 18.03 39.57
C LYS A 464 19.48 19.47 39.62
N VAL A 465 18.80 20.39 38.95
CA VAL A 465 19.15 21.83 38.94
C VAL A 465 17.96 22.66 39.41
N SER A 466 18.23 23.69 40.21
CA SER A 466 17.22 24.58 40.78
C SER A 466 17.49 26.01 40.30
N MET A 467 16.58 26.62 39.53
CA MET A 467 16.75 27.98 39.01
C MET A 467 16.18 29.08 39.92
N GLY A 468 15.36 28.73 40.91
CA GLY A 468 14.70 29.72 41.76
C GLY A 468 13.56 30.42 41.02
N GLY A 469 13.37 31.71 41.30
CA GLY A 469 12.30 32.54 40.70
C GLY A 469 12.67 33.05 39.31
N VAL A 470 11.83 32.79 38.30
CA VAL A 470 12.01 33.14 36.89
C VAL A 470 10.81 33.95 36.39
N SER A 471 11.04 34.87 35.44
CA SER A 471 10.02 35.71 34.80
C SER A 471 10.15 35.77 33.27
N GLU A 472 10.54 34.65 32.67
CA GLU A 472 10.89 34.57 31.24
C GLU A 472 9.70 34.27 30.35
N LEU A 473 8.66 33.63 30.88
CA LEU A 473 7.48 33.16 30.15
C LEU A 473 6.26 34.05 30.45
N SER A 474 5.49 34.35 29.39
CA SER A 474 4.17 34.99 29.47
C SER A 474 3.14 34.06 28.83
N PRO A 475 2.02 33.75 29.52
CA PRO A 475 1.57 34.31 30.79
C PRO A 475 2.39 33.82 32.01
N ASN A 476 2.35 34.57 33.13
CA ASN A 476 3.24 34.39 34.30
C ASN A 476 3.19 32.99 34.93
N ASP A 477 2.05 32.32 34.83
CA ASP A 477 1.84 30.94 35.22
C ASP A 477 2.76 29.95 34.48
N GLY A 478 3.20 30.32 33.28
CA GLY A 478 4.18 29.57 32.49
C GLY A 478 5.53 29.43 33.18
N ASN A 479 5.91 30.33 34.10
CA ASN A 479 7.19 30.27 34.83
C ASN A 479 7.23 29.21 35.95
N ARG A 480 6.11 28.53 36.20
CA ARG A 480 5.99 27.48 37.22
C ARG A 480 6.22 26.12 36.58
N PHE A 481 7.46 25.83 36.20
CA PHE A 481 7.76 24.62 35.43
C PHE A 481 8.93 23.81 35.96
N THR A 482 9.01 22.56 35.51
CA THR A 482 10.24 21.78 35.46
C THR A 482 10.49 21.41 34.01
N ARG A 483 11.73 21.54 33.54
CA ARG A 483 12.12 21.06 32.20
C ARG A 483 13.06 19.88 32.30
N ILE A 484 12.87 18.92 31.39
CA ILE A 484 13.69 17.73 31.25
C ILE A 484 14.47 17.83 29.94
N GLU A 485 15.79 17.68 30.04
CA GLU A 485 16.73 17.71 28.93
C GLU A 485 17.52 16.39 28.89
N LEU A 486 17.72 15.83 27.70
CA LEU A 486 18.47 14.59 27.49
C LEU A 486 19.86 14.90 26.91
N PHE A 487 20.87 14.19 27.37
CA PHE A 487 22.28 14.34 26.98
C PHE A 487 22.93 12.97 26.76
N PHE A 488 23.97 12.93 25.93
CA PHE A 488 24.83 11.74 25.85
C PHE A 488 25.72 11.65 27.09
N GLU A 489 26.15 10.45 27.45
CA GLU A 489 27.09 10.28 28.56
C GLU A 489 28.44 10.92 28.20
N PRO A 490 29.05 11.74 29.09
CA PRO A 490 30.42 12.18 28.86
C PRO A 490 31.35 10.97 28.92
N LYS A 491 32.24 10.83 27.93
CA LYS A 491 33.37 9.88 28.01
C LYS A 491 34.30 10.21 29.17
#